data_AF-A0A496ZK36-F1
#
_entry.id   AF-A0A496ZK36-F1
#
_cell.length_a   1.000
_cell.length_b   1.000
_cell.length_c   1.000
_cell.angle_alpha   90.00
_cell.angle_beta   90.00
_cell.angle_gamma   90.00
#
_symmetry.space_group_name_H-M   'P 1'
#
loop_
_entity.id
_entity.type
_entity.pdbx_description
1 polymer ?
#
loop_
_entity_poly.entity_id
_entity_poly.type
_entity_poly.pdbx_seq_one_letter_code
_entity_poly.pdbx_strand_id
1 'polypeptide(L)'
;MEKTKPVKKFHYVFIFIGVWTDQINYWVLTNSEVKNNKYLSHQHRGGVEYQIGITNKNITEFDCYKQNSSILCDYILNIVKSDLTLS
;
A
#
# COMPACT_ATOMS: atom_id res chain seq x y z
N MET A 1 -0.86 -24.04 -31.91
CA MET A 1 -0.83 -23.80 -30.45
C MET A 1 -0.84 -22.30 -30.24
N GLU A 2 -1.97 -21.76 -29.80
CA GLU A 2 -2.13 -20.33 -29.53
C GLU A 2 -1.40 -19.99 -28.22
N LYS A 3 -0.34 -19.18 -28.29
CA LYS A 3 0.34 -18.70 -27.09
C LYS A 3 -0.58 -17.70 -26.41
N THR A 4 -1.21 -18.09 -25.31
CA THR A 4 -2.03 -17.20 -24.48
C THR A 4 -1.20 -16.00 -24.03
N LYS A 5 -1.64 -14.78 -24.36
CA LYS A 5 -1.01 -13.54 -23.87
C LYS A 5 -0.98 -13.56 -22.33
N PRO A 6 0.13 -13.13 -21.70
CA PRO A 6 0.21 -13.07 -20.25
C PRO A 6 -0.86 -12.12 -19.71
N VAL A 7 -1.68 -12.60 -18.79
CA VAL A 7 -2.65 -11.76 -18.06
C VAL A 7 -1.86 -10.88 -17.10
N LYS A 8 -1.88 -9.56 -17.30
CA LYS A 8 -1.23 -8.59 -16.40
C LYS A 8 -1.91 -8.70 -15.03
N LYS A 9 -1.17 -9.14 -14.02
CA LYS A 9 -1.68 -9.33 -12.65
C LYS A 9 -1.63 -7.98 -11.93
N PHE A 10 -2.79 -7.51 -11.49
CA PHE A 10 -2.88 -6.29 -10.68
C PHE A 10 -2.65 -6.64 -9.21
N HIS A 11 -1.80 -5.86 -8.54
CA HIS A 11 -1.53 -5.98 -7.11
C HIS A 11 -2.11 -4.75 -6.39
N TYR A 12 -3.04 -5.00 -5.45
CA TYR A 12 -3.57 -3.94 -4.61
C TYR A 12 -2.59 -3.62 -3.49
N VAL A 13 -2.33 -2.33 -3.31
CA VAL A 13 -1.45 -1.77 -2.29
C VAL A 13 -2.23 -0.69 -1.53
N PHE A 14 -2.00 -0.62 -0.23
CA PHE A 14 -2.56 0.38 0.66
C PHE A 14 -1.45 1.30 1.12
N ILE A 15 -1.68 2.60 1.00
CA ILE A 15 -0.75 3.62 1.48
C ILE A 15 -1.46 4.40 2.57
N PHE A 16 -0.93 4.32 3.80
CA PHE A 16 -1.32 5.22 4.87
C PHE A 16 -0.37 6.40 4.90
N ILE A 17 -0.93 7.61 4.99
CA ILE A 17 -0.18 8.86 5.04
C ILE A 17 -0.48 9.51 6.38
N GLY A 18 0.56 9.73 7.17
CA GLY A 18 0.48 10.51 8.40
C GLY A 18 1.21 11.82 8.21
N VAL A 19 0.56 12.92 8.57
CA VAL A 19 1.08 14.28 8.40
C VAL A 19 1.21 14.92 9.78
N TRP A 20 2.43 15.31 10.13
CA TRP A 20 2.77 16.14 11.29
C TRP A 20 3.30 17.49 10.82
N THR A 21 3.46 18.42 11.76
CA THR A 21 3.97 19.77 11.48
C THR A 21 5.39 19.78 10.92
N ASP A 22 6.17 18.74 11.22
CA ASP A 22 7.59 18.61 10.92
C ASP A 22 7.92 17.46 9.95
N GLN A 23 6.98 16.55 9.69
CA GLN A 23 7.23 15.37 8.87
C GLN A 23 5.98 14.79 8.22
N ILE A 24 6.16 14.12 7.08
CA ILE A 24 5.15 13.29 6.42
C ILE A 24 5.69 11.87 6.34
N ASN A 25 4.95 10.92 6.89
CA ASN A 25 5.30 9.50 6.92
C ASN A 25 4.36 8.71 6.01
N TYR A 26 4.94 7.75 5.30
CA TYR A 26 4.21 6.80 4.45
C TYR A 26 4.38 5.40 5.02
N TRP A 27 3.27 4.67 5.15
CA TRP A 27 3.29 3.23 5.42
C TRP A 27 2.65 2.51 4.25
N VAL A 28 3.38 1.56 3.66
CA VAL A 28 2.97 0.85 2.45
C VAL A 28 2.74 -0.60 2.78
N LEU A 29 1.52 -1.08 2.57
CA LEU A 29 1.11 -2.46 2.86
C LEU A 29 0.51 -3.12 1.63
N THR A 30 0.82 -4.40 1.44
CA THR A 30 0.15 -5.27 0.48
C THR A 30 -1.25 -5.65 0.97
N ASN A 31 -2.13 -6.03 0.05
CA ASN A 31 -3.44 -6.57 0.37
C ASN A 31 -3.41 -7.75 1.35
N SER A 32 -2.40 -8.63 1.25
CA SER A 32 -2.21 -9.74 2.19
C SER A 32 -1.86 -9.27 3.59
N GLU A 33 -1.02 -8.24 3.73
CA GLU A 33 -0.64 -7.69 5.03
C GLU A 33 -1.84 -7.02 5.71
N VAL A 34 -2.63 -6.26 4.94
CA VAL A 34 -3.86 -5.64 5.46
C VAL A 34 -4.87 -6.68 5.93
N LYS A 35 -5.11 -7.74 5.14
CA LYS A 35 -6.03 -8.84 5.50
C LYS A 35 -5.64 -9.58 6.78
N ASN A 36 -4.35 -9.69 7.06
CA ASN A 36 -3.83 -10.41 8.22
C ASN A 36 -3.45 -9.45 9.37
N ASN A 37 -3.71 -8.15 9.24
CA ASN A 37 -3.35 -7.19 10.27
C ASN A 37 -4.28 -7.33 11.48
N LYS A 38 -3.72 -7.46 12.69
CA LYS A 38 -4.49 -7.60 13.94
C LYS A 38 -5.37 -6.38 14.28
N TYR A 39 -5.08 -5.22 13.68
CA TYR A 39 -5.85 -3.98 13.83
C TYR A 39 -6.88 -3.77 12.72
N LEU A 40 -7.06 -4.76 11.82
CA LEU A 40 -8.14 -4.76 10.85
C LEU A 40 -9.49 -4.82 11.57
N SER A 41 -10.30 -3.79 11.38
CA SER A 41 -11.61 -3.69 12.00
C SER A 41 -12.63 -4.56 11.28
N HIS A 42 -13.55 -5.15 12.06
CA HIS A 42 -14.73 -5.82 11.53
C HIS A 42 -15.80 -4.75 11.35
N GLN A 43 -16.13 -4.36 10.11
CA GLN A 43 -17.16 -3.34 9.91
C GLN A 43 -18.58 -3.87 10.12
N HIS A 44 -19.41 -3.04 10.78
CA HIS A 44 -20.76 -3.34 11.24
C HIS A 44 -21.90 -2.96 10.26
N ARG A 45 -21.61 -2.42 9.05
CA ARG A 45 -22.65 -1.88 8.15
C ARG A 45 -22.59 -2.40 6.69
N GLY A 46 -22.39 -3.72 6.53
CA GLY A 46 -22.75 -4.42 5.28
C GLY A 46 -21.72 -4.43 4.15
N GLY A 47 -20.48 -3.98 4.37
CA GLY A 47 -19.39 -4.02 3.38
C GLY A 47 -18.05 -4.51 3.97
N VAL A 48 -17.14 -4.96 3.10
CA VAL A 48 -15.75 -5.26 3.45
C VAL A 48 -14.93 -3.99 3.25
N GLU A 49 -14.93 -3.10 4.24
CA GLU A 49 -14.03 -1.95 4.25
C GLU A 49 -12.77 -2.33 5.05
N TYR A 50 -11.61 -2.33 4.40
CA TYR A 50 -10.31 -2.66 4.97
C TYR A 50 -9.78 -1.56 5.90
N GLN A 51 -10.57 -1.20 6.92
CA GLN A 51 -10.21 -0.15 7.87
C GLN A 51 -9.28 -0.71 8.94
N ILE A 52 -8.08 -0.12 9.06
CA ILE A 52 -7.11 -0.42 10.12
C ILE A 52 -7.16 0.70 11.16
N GLY A 53 -7.41 0.35 12.41
CA GLY A 53 -7.42 1.31 13.53
C GLY A 53 -6.01 1.71 13.96
N ILE A 54 -5.52 2.86 13.49
CA ILE A 54 -4.24 3.43 13.92
C ILE A 54 -4.49 4.47 15.04
N THR A 55 -3.72 4.36 16.12
CA THR A 55 -3.80 5.21 17.31
C THR A 55 -2.38 5.55 17.78
N ASN A 56 -2.25 6.54 18.67
CA ASN A 56 -0.95 6.88 19.27
C ASN A 56 -0.29 5.72 20.03
N LYS A 57 -1.07 4.70 20.44
CA LYS A 57 -0.56 3.55 21.20
C LYS A 57 0.05 2.46 20.32
N ASN A 58 -0.39 2.33 19.07
CA ASN A 58 0.04 1.26 18.17
C ASN A 58 0.74 1.78 16.91
N ILE A 59 0.83 3.08 16.67
CA ILE A 59 1.41 3.65 15.45
C ILE A 59 2.86 3.21 15.20
N THR A 60 3.65 3.03 16.26
CA THR A 60 5.05 2.56 16.15
C THR A 60 5.15 1.11 15.67
N GLU A 61 4.11 0.29 15.83
CA GLU A 61 4.10 -1.08 15.29
C GLU A 61 4.00 -1.09 13.77
N PHE A 62 3.58 0.01 13.16
CA PHE A 62 3.54 0.16 11.71
C PHE A 62 4.90 0.57 11.14
N ASP A 63 5.91 0.89 11.96
CA ASP A 63 7.22 1.34 11.46
C ASP A 63 7.91 0.32 10.54
N CYS A 64 7.59 -0.98 10.65
CA CYS A 64 8.06 -2.00 9.72
C CYS A 64 7.56 -1.82 8.27
N TYR A 65 6.44 -1.12 8.09
CA TYR A 65 5.87 -0.76 6.79
C TYR A 65 6.27 0.64 6.33
N LYS A 66 7.02 1.38 7.16
CA LYS A 66 7.36 2.77 6.90
C LYS A 66 8.32 2.85 5.71
N GLN A 67 8.00 3.70 4.75
CA GLN A 67 8.81 3.93 3.56
C GLN A 67 9.30 5.36 3.49
N ASN A 68 10.51 5.53 2.94
CA ASN A 68 10.98 6.85 2.56
C ASN A 68 10.23 7.30 1.30
N SER A 69 9.69 8.52 1.35
CA SER A 69 9.02 9.15 0.21
C SER A 69 9.85 9.15 -1.08
N SER A 70 11.18 9.29 -1.00
CA SER A 70 12.05 9.28 -2.19
C SER A 70 12.03 7.93 -2.89
N ILE A 71 12.09 6.83 -2.13
CA ILE A 71 12.06 5.46 -2.66
C ILE A 71 10.73 5.18 -3.36
N LEU A 72 9.61 5.62 -2.77
CA LEU A 72 8.30 5.45 -3.37
C LEU A 72 8.18 6.21 -4.70
N CYS A 73 8.65 7.46 -4.73
CA CYS A 73 8.69 8.28 -5.94
C CYS A 73 9.55 7.64 -7.03
N ASP A 74 10.76 7.19 -6.69
CA ASP A 74 11.67 6.54 -7.65
C ASP A 74 11.05 5.28 -8.26
N TYR A 75 10.40 4.47 -7.43
CA TYR A 75 9.73 3.26 -7.89
C TYR A 75 8.59 3.55 -8.88
N ILE A 76 7.72 4.51 -8.54
CA ILE A 76 6.61 4.93 -9.41
C ILE A 76 7.14 5.50 -10.73
N LEU A 77 8.14 6.41 -10.67
CA LEU A 77 8.73 7.01 -11.86
C LEU A 77 9.39 5.98 -12.77
N ASN A 78 10.05 4.97 -12.20
CA ASN A 78 10.66 3.89 -12.96
C ASN A 78 9.61 3.01 -13.65
N ILE A 79 8.51 2.67 -12.97
CA ILE A 79 7.40 1.94 -13.61
C ILE A 79 6.84 2.72 -14.80
N VAL A 80 6.55 4.01 -14.62
CA VAL A 80 6.01 4.85 -15.69
C VAL A 80 6.96 4.94 -16.87
N LYS A 81 8.26 5.11 -16.63
CA LYS A 81 9.28 5.13 -17.69
C LYS A 81 9.35 3.79 -18.43
N SER A 82 9.30 2.67 -17.71
CA SER A 82 9.30 1.34 -18.31
C SER A 82 8.05 1.07 -19.15
N ASP A 83 6.86 1.49 -18.70
CA ASP A 83 5.63 1.35 -19.47
C ASP A 83 5.64 2.24 -20.74
N LEU A 84 6.24 3.45 -20.68
CA LEU A 84 6.40 4.37 -21.83
C LEU A 84 7.46 3.92 -22.85
N THR A 85 8.44 3.11 -22.44
CA THR A 85 9.46 2.56 -23.36
C THR A 85 9.01 1.26 -24.03
N LEU A 86 7.89 0.69 -23.57
CA LEU A 86 7.26 -0.51 -24.12
C LEU A 86 6.02 -0.19 -24.99
N SER A 87 5.64 1.09 -25.11
CA SER A 87 4.54 1.60 -25.94
C SER A 87 5.04 2.27 -27.22
#